data_AF-A0A921KQM6-F1
#
_entry.id   AF-A0A921KQM6-F1
#
_cell.length_a   1.000
_cell.length_b   1.000
_cell.length_c   1.000
_cell.angle_alpha   90.00
_cell.angle_beta   90.00
_cell.angle_gamma   90.00
#
_symmetry.space_group_name_H-M   'P 1'
#
loop_
_entity.id
_entity.type
_entity.pdbx_description
1 polymer ?
#
loop_
_entity_poly.entity_id
_entity_poly.type
_entity_poly.pdbx_seq_one_letter_code
_entity_poly.pdbx_strand_id
1 'polypeptide(L)'
;VVTFSRPNPSFLPTLATGQLAILAPSSFDLSYEQRDNGEFIGSGSFVLESYTPNEGIVLARREDYAWPSGAATHEGAPSIERVTISFVDEQSVRESALQAGETDLAQNPTTQVADQLEAEGNGLIFRAQSGIPYSLVLNLTDPALQDIAVRRALSRAIDRQAIFEGVTGARQPASTSVLTPSTTGYADVSEHLVHDLDEANRLLDEAGWTTGDDGIRVKDGRRLTFELILWWEPQEVSDALQLLKEQVAGAGIEITVREDIGGAGGSWRDGTSQLHLNNATRAAGELALYSQYTNDNFESASLIEGVDFGRPLDDFTESGGLSDLVTAQITEPDEEVRAQLLAEAQEIIVRDALRIPLFDNINSESGFFASAPTVHGLRSSTLSELVLHDIWKDEG
;
A
#
# COMPACT_ATOMS: atom_id res chain seq x y z
N VAL A 1 -30.59 -8.54 8.30
CA VAL A 1 -30.61 -7.10 8.66
C VAL A 1 -29.45 -6.87 9.59
N VAL A 2 -28.52 -6.00 9.21
CA VAL A 2 -27.42 -5.56 10.07
C VAL A 2 -27.81 -4.20 10.65
N THR A 3 -27.67 -4.05 11.96
CA THR A 3 -28.05 -2.82 12.67
C THR A 3 -26.81 -2.29 13.39
N PHE A 4 -26.50 -1.02 13.17
CA PHE A 4 -25.40 -0.34 13.86
C PHE A 4 -25.97 0.60 14.93
N SER A 5 -25.22 0.79 16.02
CA SER A 5 -25.55 1.75 17.08
C SER A 5 -25.30 3.20 16.66
N ARG A 6 -24.55 3.42 15.57
CA ARG A 6 -24.23 4.71 14.95
C ARG A 6 -24.03 4.52 13.43
N PRO A 7 -24.06 5.58 12.60
CA PRO A 7 -23.74 5.44 11.19
C PRO A 7 -22.36 4.80 10.98
N ASN A 8 -22.25 3.95 9.96
CA ASN A 8 -21.03 3.23 9.61
C ASN A 8 -20.84 3.24 8.07
N PRO A 9 -20.37 4.36 7.50
CA PRO A 9 -20.17 4.49 6.05
C PRO A 9 -19.18 3.45 5.50
N SER A 10 -18.22 3.00 6.30
CA SER A 10 -17.21 2.00 5.91
C SER A 10 -17.74 0.58 5.81
N PHE A 11 -18.98 0.30 6.25
CA PHE A 11 -19.51 -1.06 6.24
C PHE A 11 -19.57 -1.67 4.84
N LEU A 12 -20.04 -0.92 3.83
CA LEU A 12 -20.13 -1.43 2.46
C LEU A 12 -18.74 -1.67 1.83
N PRO A 13 -17.77 -0.73 1.91
CA PRO A 13 -16.40 -0.99 1.49
C PRO A 13 -15.76 -2.20 2.19
N THR A 14 -15.96 -2.37 3.50
CA THR A 14 -15.42 -3.52 4.24
C THR A 14 -16.06 -4.84 3.80
N LEU A 15 -17.37 -4.86 3.53
CA LEU A 15 -18.07 -6.01 2.97
C LEU A 15 -17.56 -6.43 1.59
N ALA A 16 -16.99 -5.49 0.82
CA ALA A 16 -16.42 -5.76 -0.49
C ALA A 16 -15.01 -6.40 -0.42
N THR A 17 -14.44 -6.59 0.77
CA THR A 17 -13.14 -7.24 0.97
C THR A 17 -13.27 -8.75 1.21
N GLY A 18 -12.16 -9.49 1.05
CA GLY A 18 -12.11 -10.92 1.36
C GLY A 18 -12.36 -11.28 2.83
N GLN A 19 -12.24 -10.33 3.77
CA GLN A 19 -12.40 -10.60 5.21
C GLN A 19 -13.83 -11.00 5.59
N LEU A 20 -14.83 -10.55 4.83
CA LEU A 20 -16.24 -10.89 5.03
C LEU A 20 -16.77 -11.83 3.94
N ALA A 21 -15.88 -12.63 3.34
CA ALA A 21 -16.26 -13.64 2.36
C ALA A 21 -17.28 -14.64 2.95
N ILE A 22 -18.28 -15.00 2.14
CA ILE A 22 -19.33 -15.93 2.54
C ILE A 22 -18.82 -17.36 2.37
N LEU A 23 -18.65 -18.05 3.51
CA LEU A 23 -18.30 -19.46 3.60
C LEU A 23 -19.52 -20.33 3.94
N ALA A 24 -19.47 -21.61 3.56
CA ALA A 24 -20.45 -22.59 3.99
C ALA A 24 -20.38 -22.80 5.52
N PRO A 25 -21.51 -23.01 6.22
CA PRO A 25 -21.51 -23.24 7.66
C PRO A 25 -20.56 -24.35 8.13
N SER A 26 -20.45 -25.44 7.36
CA SER A 26 -19.55 -26.56 7.66
C SER A 26 -18.07 -26.17 7.70
N SER A 27 -17.68 -25.07 7.05
CA SER A 27 -16.30 -24.59 7.07
C SER A 27 -15.89 -24.00 8.42
N PHE A 28 -16.85 -23.64 9.27
CA PHE A 28 -16.57 -23.17 10.64
C PHE A 28 -16.31 -24.30 11.64
N ASP A 29 -16.66 -25.54 11.27
CA ASP A 29 -16.37 -26.74 12.07
C ASP A 29 -14.95 -27.28 11.83
N LEU A 30 -14.25 -26.77 10.80
CA LEU A 30 -12.89 -27.16 10.44
C LEU A 30 -11.85 -26.61 11.42
N SER A 31 -10.78 -27.38 11.62
CA SER A 31 -9.61 -26.87 12.35
C SER A 31 -8.97 -25.68 11.62
N TYR A 32 -8.06 -24.98 12.30
CA TYR A 32 -7.25 -23.94 11.65
C TYR A 32 -6.41 -24.55 10.51
N GLU A 33 -5.71 -25.65 10.77
CA GLU A 33 -4.90 -26.36 9.78
C GLU A 33 -5.70 -26.81 8.55
N GLN A 34 -6.92 -27.33 8.75
CA GLN A 34 -7.79 -27.73 7.63
C GLN A 34 -8.19 -26.53 6.77
N ARG A 35 -8.48 -25.38 7.39
CA ARG A 35 -8.79 -24.15 6.65
C ARG A 35 -7.58 -23.60 5.91
N ASP A 36 -6.40 -23.63 6.54
CA ASP A 36 -5.13 -23.24 5.90
C ASP A 36 -4.76 -24.14 4.72
N ASN A 37 -5.14 -25.43 4.78
CA ASN A 37 -5.02 -26.36 3.66
C ASN A 37 -6.13 -26.19 2.60
N GLY A 38 -7.05 -25.24 2.78
CA GLY A 38 -8.07 -24.90 1.81
C GLY A 38 -9.32 -25.79 1.84
N GLU A 39 -9.57 -26.54 2.91
CA GLU A 39 -10.76 -27.42 3.02
C GLU A 39 -12.09 -26.65 3.19
N PHE A 40 -12.06 -25.31 3.23
CA PHE A 40 -13.25 -24.49 3.32
C PHE A 40 -14.00 -24.37 1.98
N ILE A 41 -15.29 -24.07 2.05
CA ILE A 41 -16.15 -23.91 0.88
C ILE A 41 -16.61 -22.46 0.84
N GLY A 42 -16.09 -21.71 -0.14
CA GLY A 42 -16.53 -20.34 -0.43
C GLY A 42 -17.78 -20.28 -1.33
N SER A 43 -18.20 -19.06 -1.66
CA SER A 43 -19.32 -18.76 -2.57
C SER A 43 -18.90 -18.17 -3.91
N GLY A 44 -17.58 -18.09 -4.18
CA GLY A 44 -17.03 -17.50 -5.40
C GLY A 44 -17.27 -18.33 -6.67
N SER A 45 -16.92 -17.74 -7.81
CA SER A 45 -17.11 -18.32 -9.15
C SER A 45 -16.17 -19.49 -9.48
N PHE A 46 -15.14 -19.69 -8.66
CA PHE A 46 -14.26 -20.84 -8.69
C PHE A 46 -14.27 -21.58 -7.34
N VAL A 47 -13.89 -22.85 -7.38
CA VAL A 47 -13.73 -23.74 -6.22
C VAL A 47 -12.26 -24.15 -6.17
N LEU A 48 -11.68 -24.20 -4.97
CA LEU A 48 -10.34 -24.74 -4.78
C LEU A 48 -10.34 -26.25 -5.11
N GLU A 49 -9.63 -26.65 -6.16
CA GLU A 49 -9.46 -28.05 -6.57
C GLU A 49 -8.27 -28.69 -5.84
N SER A 50 -7.15 -27.95 -5.75
CA SER A 50 -6.00 -28.36 -4.94
C SER A 50 -5.15 -27.16 -4.50
N TYR A 51 -4.50 -27.32 -3.36
CA TYR A 51 -3.44 -26.43 -2.87
C TYR A 51 -2.25 -27.30 -2.46
N THR A 52 -1.09 -27.02 -3.03
CA THR A 52 0.16 -27.64 -2.61
C THR A 52 1.06 -26.54 -2.04
N PRO A 53 1.36 -26.56 -0.72
CA PRO A 53 2.18 -25.54 -0.09
C PRO A 53 3.49 -25.30 -0.82
N ASN A 54 3.83 -24.02 -1.04
CA ASN A 54 5.02 -23.57 -1.76
C ASN A 54 5.12 -23.97 -3.25
N GLU A 55 4.13 -24.68 -3.82
CA GLU A 55 4.13 -25.04 -5.24
C GLU A 55 3.05 -24.30 -6.03
N GLY A 56 1.81 -24.28 -5.53
CA GLY A 56 0.74 -23.60 -6.25
C GLY A 56 -0.68 -24.00 -5.85
N ILE A 57 -1.63 -23.42 -6.59
CA ILE A 57 -3.07 -23.54 -6.41
C ILE A 57 -3.72 -23.93 -7.73
N VAL A 58 -4.69 -24.83 -7.69
CA VAL A 58 -5.58 -25.11 -8.82
C VAL A 58 -7.01 -24.77 -8.43
N LEU A 59 -7.65 -23.92 -9.23
CA LEU A 59 -9.04 -23.52 -9.09
C LEU A 59 -9.86 -24.10 -10.24
N ALA A 60 -10.95 -24.79 -9.91
CA ALA A 60 -11.92 -25.29 -10.89
C ALA A 60 -13.13 -24.36 -10.98
N ARG A 61 -13.71 -24.21 -12.17
CA ARG A 61 -14.94 -23.44 -12.38
C ARG A 61 -16.08 -23.99 -11.53
N ARG A 62 -16.86 -23.10 -10.94
CA ARG A 62 -18.16 -23.47 -10.34
C ARG A 62 -19.23 -23.50 -11.44
N GLU A 63 -19.58 -24.70 -11.90
CA GLU A 63 -20.55 -24.92 -12.99
C GLU A 63 -21.96 -24.36 -12.67
N ASP A 64 -22.38 -24.38 -11.41
CA ASP A 64 -23.69 -23.90 -10.97
C ASP A 64 -23.69 -22.42 -10.55
N TYR A 65 -22.61 -21.67 -10.84
CA TYR A 65 -22.52 -20.27 -10.46
C TYR A 65 -23.51 -19.41 -11.26
N ALA A 66 -24.48 -18.84 -10.55
CA ALA A 66 -25.57 -18.05 -11.12
C ALA A 66 -25.81 -16.73 -10.38
N TRP A 67 -24.84 -16.31 -9.56
CA TRP A 67 -24.91 -15.08 -8.75
C TRP A 67 -23.68 -14.19 -8.94
N PRO A 68 -23.27 -13.86 -10.18
CA PRO A 68 -22.19 -12.91 -10.40
C PRO A 68 -22.51 -11.57 -9.74
N SER A 69 -21.45 -10.84 -9.38
CA SER A 69 -21.58 -9.46 -8.92
C SER A 69 -22.25 -8.60 -10.01
N GLY A 70 -22.98 -7.57 -9.63
CA GLY A 70 -23.50 -6.58 -10.59
C GLY A 70 -22.41 -5.81 -11.36
N ALA A 71 -21.14 -5.95 -10.94
CA ALA A 71 -19.97 -5.45 -11.66
C ALA A 71 -19.37 -6.46 -12.65
N ALA A 72 -19.91 -7.68 -12.77
CA ALA A 72 -19.50 -8.64 -13.77
C ALA A 72 -19.93 -8.20 -15.17
N THR A 73 -19.18 -8.63 -16.17
CA THR A 73 -19.42 -8.30 -17.59
C THR A 73 -20.31 -9.31 -18.29
N HIS A 74 -20.54 -10.46 -17.65
CA HIS A 74 -21.47 -11.47 -18.12
C HIS A 74 -22.21 -12.17 -16.97
N GLU A 75 -23.30 -12.84 -17.30
CA GLU A 75 -24.07 -13.67 -16.39
C GLU A 75 -23.53 -15.10 -16.37
N GLY A 76 -23.89 -15.86 -15.33
CA GLY A 76 -23.58 -17.30 -15.24
C GLY A 76 -22.14 -17.61 -14.84
N ALA A 77 -21.68 -18.84 -15.13
CA ALA A 77 -20.37 -19.33 -14.72
C ALA A 77 -19.22 -18.71 -15.54
N PRO A 78 -17.98 -18.67 -15.00
CA PRO A 78 -16.79 -18.25 -15.75
C PRO A 78 -16.63 -18.96 -17.10
N SER A 79 -16.04 -18.27 -18.07
CA SER A 79 -15.73 -18.89 -19.37
C SER A 79 -14.60 -19.92 -19.27
N ILE A 80 -13.65 -19.70 -18.35
CA ILE A 80 -12.51 -20.59 -18.12
C ILE A 80 -12.87 -21.73 -17.16
N GLU A 81 -12.51 -22.96 -17.53
CA GLU A 81 -12.80 -24.17 -16.73
C GLU A 81 -11.87 -24.36 -15.52
N ARG A 82 -10.61 -23.94 -15.65
CA ARG A 82 -9.58 -24.14 -14.63
C ARG A 82 -8.54 -23.01 -14.67
N VAL A 83 -8.12 -22.55 -13.50
CA VAL A 83 -7.01 -21.61 -13.32
C VAL A 83 -5.93 -22.31 -12.50
N THR A 84 -4.71 -22.35 -13.02
CA THR A 84 -3.54 -22.88 -12.31
C THR A 84 -2.62 -21.72 -11.96
N ILE A 85 -2.31 -21.58 -10.68
CA ILE A 85 -1.43 -20.54 -10.14
C ILE A 85 -0.18 -21.25 -9.61
N SER A 86 0.96 -21.00 -10.25
CA SER A 86 2.25 -21.55 -9.81
C SER A 86 3.01 -20.51 -8.99
N PHE A 87 3.61 -20.94 -7.88
CA PHE A 87 4.44 -20.08 -7.05
C PHE A 87 5.86 -20.07 -7.60
N VAL A 88 6.27 -18.91 -8.12
CA VAL A 88 7.58 -18.70 -8.75
C VAL A 88 8.15 -17.40 -8.19
N ASP A 89 9.15 -17.51 -7.31
CA ASP A 89 9.73 -16.36 -6.61
C ASP A 89 10.44 -15.41 -7.59
N GLU A 90 11.22 -15.97 -8.51
CA GLU A 90 12.06 -15.22 -9.44
C GLU A 90 11.23 -14.54 -10.55
N GLN A 91 11.23 -13.20 -10.54
CA GLN A 91 10.51 -12.37 -11.51
C GLN A 91 10.87 -12.69 -12.96
N SER A 92 12.17 -12.81 -13.25
CA SER A 92 12.68 -13.12 -14.60
C SER A 92 12.19 -14.48 -15.13
N VAL A 93 11.91 -15.44 -14.25
CA VAL A 93 11.35 -16.75 -14.62
C VAL A 93 9.89 -16.61 -15.01
N ARG A 94 9.09 -15.82 -14.27
CA ARG A 94 7.69 -15.54 -14.62
C ARG A 94 7.58 -14.85 -15.98
N GLU A 95 8.42 -13.85 -16.23
CA GLU A 95 8.49 -13.13 -17.51
C GLU A 95 8.85 -14.06 -18.68
N SER A 96 9.91 -14.85 -18.51
CA SER A 96 10.38 -15.78 -19.56
C SER A 96 9.33 -16.84 -19.89
N ALA A 97 8.61 -17.35 -18.89
CA ALA A 97 7.53 -18.31 -19.09
C ALA A 97 6.38 -17.71 -19.92
N LEU A 98 6.04 -16.43 -19.69
CA LEU A 98 5.01 -15.75 -20.49
C LEU A 98 5.47 -15.55 -21.93
N GLN A 99 6.70 -15.08 -22.14
CA GLN A 99 7.29 -14.91 -23.47
C GLN A 99 7.40 -16.22 -24.25
N ALA A 100 7.67 -17.33 -23.56
CA ALA A 100 7.72 -18.66 -24.14
C ALA A 100 6.32 -19.26 -24.40
N GLY A 101 5.25 -18.62 -23.94
CA GLY A 101 3.89 -19.14 -24.02
C GLY A 101 3.61 -20.32 -23.08
N GLU A 102 4.42 -20.49 -22.04
CA GLU A 102 4.25 -21.54 -21.02
C GLU A 102 3.22 -21.15 -19.95
N THR A 103 3.00 -19.85 -19.75
CA THR A 103 1.92 -19.30 -18.92
C THR A 103 1.10 -18.28 -19.70
N ASP A 104 -0.16 -18.12 -19.29
CA ASP A 104 -1.08 -17.13 -19.83
C ASP A 104 -0.94 -15.76 -19.16
N LEU A 105 -0.40 -15.71 -17.94
CA LEU A 105 -0.25 -14.51 -17.13
C LEU A 105 1.08 -14.53 -16.36
N ALA A 106 1.69 -13.35 -16.22
CA ALA A 106 2.82 -13.11 -15.33
C ALA A 106 2.53 -11.90 -14.43
N GLN A 107 2.81 -12.06 -13.13
CA GLN A 107 2.68 -11.00 -12.13
C GLN A 107 3.97 -10.18 -12.02
N ASN A 108 3.80 -8.85 -11.92
CA ASN A 108 4.85 -7.86 -11.70
C ASN A 108 6.01 -8.00 -12.70
N PRO A 109 5.78 -7.92 -14.03
CA PRO A 109 6.89 -7.80 -14.97
C PRO A 109 7.65 -6.49 -14.68
N THR A 110 8.95 -6.48 -14.93
CA THR A 110 9.76 -5.26 -14.98
C THR A 110 9.18 -4.29 -16.01
N THR A 111 9.35 -2.99 -15.80
CA THR A 111 8.83 -1.99 -16.75
C THR A 111 9.36 -2.21 -18.17
N GLN A 112 10.64 -2.57 -18.31
CA GLN A 112 11.23 -2.85 -19.62
C GLN A 112 10.53 -4.02 -20.33
N VAL A 113 10.31 -5.13 -19.61
CA VAL A 113 9.62 -6.30 -20.18
C VAL A 113 8.16 -5.99 -20.46
N ALA A 114 7.49 -5.23 -19.59
CA ALA A 114 6.13 -4.78 -19.82
C ALA A 114 6.01 -3.93 -21.10
N ASP A 115 6.91 -2.95 -21.31
CA ASP A 115 6.95 -2.13 -22.52
C ASP A 115 7.11 -3.00 -23.77
N GLN A 116 7.99 -4.01 -23.71
CA GLN A 116 8.19 -4.96 -24.78
C GLN A 116 6.94 -5.80 -25.04
N LEU A 117 6.36 -6.41 -24.00
CA LEU A 117 5.17 -7.25 -24.10
C LEU A 117 3.99 -6.48 -24.70
N GLU A 118 3.76 -5.25 -24.25
CA GLU A 118 2.74 -4.35 -24.79
C GLU A 118 2.96 -4.04 -26.27
N ALA A 119 4.21 -3.76 -26.67
CA ALA A 119 4.57 -3.56 -28.08
C ALA A 119 4.37 -4.82 -28.94
N GLU A 120 4.48 -6.01 -28.33
CA GLU A 120 4.21 -7.31 -28.95
C GLU A 120 2.71 -7.68 -28.97
N GLY A 121 1.83 -6.83 -28.41
CA GLY A 121 0.39 -7.02 -28.38
C GLY A 121 -0.14 -7.84 -27.21
N ASN A 122 0.67 -8.08 -26.18
CA ASN A 122 0.23 -8.67 -24.92
C ASN A 122 -0.66 -7.70 -24.15
N GLY A 123 -1.57 -8.25 -23.35
CA GLY A 123 -2.39 -7.44 -22.45
C GLY A 123 -1.59 -7.00 -21.23
N LEU A 124 -1.80 -5.77 -20.77
CA LEU A 124 -1.25 -5.27 -19.52
C LEU A 124 -2.38 -4.71 -18.63
N ILE A 125 -2.33 -5.06 -17.35
CA ILE A 125 -3.05 -4.36 -16.28
C ILE A 125 -2.02 -3.70 -15.39
N PHE A 126 -2.19 -2.40 -15.15
CA PHE A 126 -1.36 -1.65 -14.22
C PHE A 126 -2.25 -0.71 -13.39
N ARG A 127 -2.43 -1.00 -12.10
CA ARG A 127 -3.32 -0.24 -11.20
C ARG A 127 -2.75 -0.13 -9.79
N ALA A 128 -2.52 1.11 -9.33
CA ALA A 128 -2.19 1.37 -7.93
C ALA A 128 -3.30 0.89 -7.00
N GLN A 129 -2.90 0.26 -5.91
CA GLN A 129 -3.80 -0.15 -4.84
C GLN A 129 -4.47 1.07 -4.18
N SER A 130 -5.74 0.91 -3.83
CA SER A 130 -6.45 1.91 -3.02
C SER A 130 -5.95 1.85 -1.58
N GLY A 131 -5.77 2.99 -0.94
CA GLY A 131 -5.43 3.13 0.45
C GLY A 131 -4.28 4.10 0.65
N ILE A 132 -3.32 3.71 1.49
CA ILE A 132 -2.13 4.50 1.83
C ILE A 132 -0.98 4.10 0.90
N PRO A 133 -0.31 5.06 0.22
CA PRO A 133 0.87 4.80 -0.60
C PRO A 133 2.06 4.34 0.24
N TYR A 134 3.11 3.81 -0.40
CA TYR A 134 4.39 3.63 0.26
C TYR A 134 4.87 4.95 0.83
N SER A 135 5.12 4.95 2.13
CA SER A 135 5.45 6.14 2.88
C SER A 135 6.52 5.83 3.92
N LEU A 136 7.29 6.85 4.27
CA LEU A 136 8.02 6.86 5.54
C LEU A 136 7.02 7.18 6.66
N VAL A 137 6.91 6.26 7.60
CA VAL A 137 6.21 6.46 8.87
C VAL A 137 7.25 6.81 9.92
N LEU A 138 6.99 7.87 10.67
CA LEU A 138 7.96 8.50 11.56
C LEU A 138 7.66 8.13 13.02
N ASN A 139 8.70 7.72 13.75
CA ASN A 139 8.63 7.55 15.19
C ASN A 139 8.75 8.91 15.89
N LEU A 140 7.61 9.48 16.27
CA LEU A 140 7.51 10.79 16.92
C LEU A 140 7.93 10.76 18.40
N THR A 141 8.35 9.61 18.94
CA THR A 141 9.09 9.59 20.21
C THR A 141 10.56 9.99 20.06
N ASP A 142 11.11 9.90 18.84
CA ASP A 142 12.48 10.33 18.58
C ASP A 142 12.60 11.86 18.75
N PRO A 143 13.56 12.36 19.54
CA PRO A 143 13.69 13.79 19.81
C PRO A 143 13.90 14.68 18.57
N ALA A 144 14.53 14.16 17.51
CA ALA A 144 14.70 14.90 16.26
C ALA A 144 13.40 14.93 15.45
N LEU A 145 12.65 13.82 15.40
CA LEU A 145 11.38 13.74 14.67
C LEU A 145 10.21 14.43 15.40
N GLN A 146 10.35 14.79 16.68
CA GLN A 146 9.42 15.69 17.37
C GLN A 146 9.43 17.11 16.79
N ASP A 147 10.56 17.54 16.21
CA ASP A 147 10.69 18.84 15.60
C ASP A 147 10.08 18.83 14.18
N ILE A 148 9.01 19.61 13.99
CA ILE A 148 8.33 19.73 12.70
C ILE A 148 9.27 20.25 11.60
N ALA A 149 10.29 21.06 11.93
CA ALA A 149 11.25 21.53 10.96
C ALA A 149 12.10 20.39 10.40
N VAL A 150 12.47 19.41 11.23
CA VAL A 150 13.21 18.21 10.81
C VAL A 150 12.35 17.34 9.90
N ARG A 151 11.08 17.10 10.26
CA ARG A 151 10.16 16.29 9.42
C ARG A 151 9.89 16.94 8.07
N ARG A 152 9.65 18.26 8.06
CA ARG A 152 9.48 19.04 6.82
C ARG A 152 10.75 19.03 5.98
N ALA A 153 11.93 19.19 6.59
CA ALA A 153 13.20 19.11 5.88
C ALA A 153 13.41 17.73 5.23
N LEU A 154 13.13 16.65 5.96
CA LEU A 154 13.16 15.30 5.41
C LEU A 154 12.22 15.17 4.21
N SER A 155 10.98 15.64 4.31
CA SER A 155 10.02 15.61 3.21
C SER A 155 10.45 16.43 1.98
N ARG A 156 11.05 17.61 2.20
CA ARG A 156 11.52 18.53 1.15
C ARG A 156 12.78 18.02 0.44
N ALA A 157 13.62 17.26 1.15
CA ALA A 157 14.83 16.68 0.56
C ALA A 157 14.54 15.55 -0.45
N ILE A 158 13.28 15.11 -0.59
CA ILE A 158 12.90 13.95 -1.40
C ILE A 158 12.34 14.39 -2.75
N ASP A 159 12.98 13.95 -3.84
CA ASP A 159 12.42 13.98 -5.18
C ASP A 159 11.63 12.69 -5.42
N ARG A 160 10.34 12.77 -5.12
CA ARG A 160 9.38 11.66 -5.23
C ARG A 160 9.20 11.20 -6.66
N GLN A 161 9.31 12.10 -7.64
CA GLN A 161 9.20 11.73 -9.05
C GLN A 161 10.38 10.85 -9.45
N ALA A 162 11.60 11.22 -9.06
CA ALA A 162 12.79 10.40 -9.33
C ALA A 162 12.74 9.02 -8.63
N ILE A 163 12.30 8.96 -7.37
CA ILE A 163 12.07 7.68 -6.65
C ILE A 163 11.03 6.84 -7.40
N PHE A 164 9.90 7.44 -7.74
CA PHE A 164 8.79 6.77 -8.42
C PHE A 164 9.19 6.23 -9.81
N GLU A 165 9.93 7.01 -10.60
CA GLU A 165 10.44 6.60 -11.91
C GLU A 165 11.39 5.41 -11.79
N GLY A 166 12.22 5.38 -10.74
CA GLY A 166 13.06 4.23 -10.42
C GLY A 166 12.26 2.95 -10.12
N VAL A 167 11.10 3.07 -9.45
CA VAL A 167 10.25 1.92 -9.09
C VAL A 167 9.43 1.41 -10.28
N THR A 168 8.87 2.33 -11.08
CA THR A 168 7.75 1.99 -12.00
C THR A 168 8.05 2.25 -13.46
N GLY A 169 9.21 2.84 -13.79
CA GLY A 169 9.53 3.29 -15.15
C GLY A 169 8.51 4.27 -15.73
N ALA A 170 8.00 5.18 -14.90
CA ALA A 170 7.08 6.27 -15.28
C ALA A 170 5.68 5.83 -15.76
N ARG A 171 5.23 4.62 -15.42
CA ARG A 171 3.90 4.11 -15.82
C ARG A 171 2.70 4.70 -15.05
N GLN A 172 2.94 5.45 -13.97
CA GLN A 172 1.93 6.22 -13.20
C GLN A 172 2.51 7.56 -12.71
N PRO A 173 1.74 8.46 -12.07
CA PRO A 173 2.30 9.65 -11.42
C PRO A 173 2.88 9.34 -10.03
N ALA A 174 3.82 10.17 -9.56
CA ALA A 174 4.26 10.15 -8.17
C ALA A 174 3.11 10.44 -7.19
N SER A 175 3.27 10.01 -5.94
CA SER A 175 2.24 10.19 -4.93
C SER A 175 2.05 11.67 -4.58
N THR A 176 0.78 12.10 -4.51
CA THR A 176 0.37 13.50 -4.29
C THR A 176 -0.32 13.70 -2.95
N SER A 177 -0.48 12.64 -2.15
CA SER A 177 -1.18 12.67 -0.87
C SER A 177 -0.84 11.45 -0.01
N VAL A 178 -1.40 11.37 1.19
CA VAL A 178 -1.36 10.19 2.07
C VAL A 178 -2.44 9.17 1.75
N LEU A 179 -3.32 9.46 0.79
CA LEU A 179 -4.20 8.49 0.13
C LEU A 179 -3.86 8.43 -1.36
N THR A 180 -3.97 7.25 -1.97
CA THR A 180 -3.79 7.10 -3.42
C THR A 180 -5.00 7.66 -4.17
N PRO A 181 -4.86 8.16 -5.42
CA PRO A 181 -5.96 8.75 -6.20
C PRO A 181 -7.16 7.83 -6.45
N SER A 182 -6.96 6.51 -6.37
CA SER A 182 -8.03 5.51 -6.50
C SER A 182 -8.87 5.34 -5.23
N THR A 183 -8.50 6.00 -4.13
CA THR A 183 -9.14 5.88 -2.82
C THR A 183 -10.29 6.86 -2.65
N THR A 184 -11.42 6.41 -2.10
CA THR A 184 -12.55 7.29 -1.81
C THR A 184 -12.13 8.39 -0.82
N GLY A 185 -12.45 9.65 -1.13
CA GLY A 185 -12.09 10.80 -0.31
C GLY A 185 -10.65 11.28 -0.44
N TYR A 186 -9.92 10.79 -1.45
CA TYR A 186 -8.63 11.35 -1.85
C TYR A 186 -8.72 12.87 -2.11
N ALA A 187 -7.71 13.59 -1.65
CA ALA A 187 -7.45 14.99 -1.95
C ALA A 187 -6.01 15.15 -2.42
N ASP A 188 -5.81 15.91 -3.50
CA ASP A 188 -4.47 16.30 -3.97
C ASP A 188 -3.91 17.39 -3.05
N VAL A 189 -2.78 17.09 -2.40
CA VAL A 189 -2.05 17.99 -1.48
C VAL A 189 -0.59 18.10 -1.91
N SER A 190 -0.33 17.94 -3.21
CA SER A 190 1.01 17.90 -3.81
C SER A 190 1.82 19.19 -3.58
N GLU A 191 1.16 20.32 -3.32
CA GLU A 191 1.82 21.58 -2.96
C GLU A 191 2.72 21.47 -1.70
N HIS A 192 2.40 20.53 -0.81
CA HIS A 192 3.18 20.24 0.38
C HIS A 192 4.29 19.22 0.16
N LEU A 193 4.33 18.56 -1.00
CA LEU A 193 5.29 17.50 -1.35
C LEU A 193 6.38 17.96 -2.33
N VAL A 194 6.47 19.27 -2.61
CA VAL A 194 7.51 19.84 -3.50
C VAL A 194 8.91 19.52 -2.98
N HIS A 195 9.76 18.97 -3.86
CA HIS A 195 11.19 18.80 -3.62
C HIS A 195 11.90 20.15 -3.64
N ASP A 196 12.56 20.50 -2.55
CA ASP A 196 13.33 21.73 -2.40
C ASP A 196 14.47 21.50 -1.40
N LEU A 197 15.64 21.19 -1.94
CA LEU A 197 16.82 20.88 -1.13
C LEU A 197 17.34 22.12 -0.37
N ASP A 198 17.21 23.31 -0.95
CA ASP A 198 17.65 24.56 -0.30
C ASP A 198 16.76 24.87 0.90
N GLU A 199 15.45 24.69 0.75
CA GLU A 199 14.49 24.82 1.84
C GLU A 199 14.71 23.78 2.93
N ALA A 200 14.99 22.53 2.57
CA ALA A 200 15.33 21.48 3.53
C ALA A 200 16.56 21.88 4.38
N ASN A 201 17.61 22.39 3.73
CA ASN A 201 18.81 22.86 4.41
C ASN A 201 18.51 24.05 5.33
N ARG A 202 17.72 25.03 4.87
CA ARG A 202 17.32 26.21 5.64
C ARG A 202 16.53 25.83 6.90
N LEU A 203 15.56 24.92 6.78
CA LEU A 203 14.77 24.44 7.92
C LEU A 203 15.65 23.78 9.00
N LEU A 204 16.64 23.00 8.58
CA LEU A 204 17.59 22.38 9.51
C LEU A 204 18.53 23.39 10.16
N ASP A 205 19.03 24.38 9.40
CA ASP A 205 19.85 25.48 9.93
C ASP A 205 19.09 26.27 11.01
N GLU A 206 17.83 26.65 10.72
CA GLU A 206 16.98 27.40 11.65
C GLU A 206 16.62 26.60 12.91
N ALA A 207 16.47 25.29 12.76
CA ALA A 207 16.28 24.37 13.89
C ALA A 207 17.58 24.10 14.67
N GLY A 208 18.71 24.69 14.28
CA GLY A 208 19.98 24.63 15.00
C GLY A 208 20.85 23.40 14.69
N TRP A 209 20.57 22.71 13.57
CA TRP A 209 21.41 21.61 13.09
C TRP A 209 22.54 22.13 12.22
N THR A 210 23.79 21.92 12.64
CA THR A 210 24.98 22.35 11.90
C THR A 210 25.62 21.20 11.14
N THR A 211 26.17 21.43 9.95
CA THR A 211 26.91 20.40 9.21
C THR A 211 28.12 19.90 10.00
N GLY A 212 28.20 18.59 10.24
CA GLY A 212 29.35 17.92 10.85
C GLY A 212 30.49 17.68 9.86
N ASP A 213 31.63 17.19 10.38
CA ASP A 213 32.86 16.99 9.59
C ASP A 213 32.70 15.98 8.44
N ASP A 214 31.72 15.09 8.54
CA ASP A 214 31.40 14.07 7.53
C ASP A 214 30.18 14.43 6.67
N GLY A 215 29.72 15.68 6.76
CA GLY A 215 28.57 16.19 6.00
C GLY A 215 27.21 15.91 6.65
N ILE A 216 27.15 15.05 7.66
CA ILE A 216 25.90 14.76 8.38
C ILE A 216 25.67 15.85 9.44
N ARG A 217 24.41 16.29 9.54
CA ARG A 217 24.00 17.36 10.46
C ARG A 217 24.14 16.90 11.92
N VAL A 218 24.54 17.83 12.79
CA VAL A 218 24.75 17.61 14.23
C VAL A 218 24.08 18.72 15.03
N LYS A 219 23.39 18.35 16.11
CA LYS A 219 22.82 19.25 17.12
C LYS A 219 22.99 18.62 18.51
N ASP A 220 23.49 19.39 19.47
CA ASP A 220 23.71 18.94 20.86
C ASP A 220 24.50 17.62 20.96
N GLY A 221 25.48 17.43 20.06
CA GLY A 221 26.33 16.23 19.99
C GLY A 221 25.65 14.99 19.40
N ARG A 222 24.42 15.11 18.89
CA ARG A 222 23.68 14.04 18.18
C ARG A 222 23.75 14.28 16.68
N ARG A 223 24.02 13.21 15.93
CA ARG A 223 23.94 13.21 14.45
C ARG A 223 22.48 13.05 14.02
N LEU A 224 22.14 13.63 12.87
CA LEU A 224 20.83 13.49 12.25
C LEU A 224 20.79 12.20 11.41
N THR A 225 20.79 11.07 12.11
CA THR A 225 20.81 9.73 11.51
C THR A 225 19.52 9.01 11.90
N PHE A 226 18.89 8.34 10.94
CA PHE A 226 17.68 7.55 11.13
C PHE A 226 17.85 6.12 10.60
N GLU A 227 17.45 5.13 11.39
CA GLU A 227 17.27 3.77 10.89
C GLU A 227 15.87 3.60 10.29
N LEU A 228 15.82 3.18 9.03
CA LEU A 228 14.63 2.77 8.29
C LEU A 228 14.49 1.25 8.32
N ILE A 229 13.40 0.75 8.90
CA ILE A 229 13.02 -0.66 8.76
C ILE A 229 12.10 -0.82 7.55
N LEU A 230 12.34 -1.89 6.78
CA LEU A 230 11.43 -2.41 5.78
C LEU A 230 11.20 -3.92 6.00
N TRP A 231 10.11 -4.46 5.47
CA TRP A 231 9.79 -5.89 5.54
C TRP A 231 10.48 -6.66 4.39
N TRP A 232 9.81 -7.59 3.73
CA TRP A 232 10.22 -8.07 2.43
C TRP A 232 9.63 -7.14 1.37
N GLU A 233 10.48 -6.57 0.52
CA GLU A 233 10.08 -5.67 -0.55
C GLU A 233 10.68 -6.13 -1.89
N PRO A 234 9.97 -5.91 -3.01
CA PRO A 234 10.54 -6.13 -4.34
C PRO A 234 11.82 -5.33 -4.58
N GLN A 235 12.68 -5.82 -5.47
CA GLN A 235 13.99 -5.19 -5.73
C GLN A 235 13.86 -3.72 -6.16
N GLU A 236 12.84 -3.39 -6.94
CA GLU A 236 12.60 -2.02 -7.41
C GLU A 236 12.33 -1.04 -6.26
N VAL A 237 11.67 -1.51 -5.19
CA VAL A 237 11.47 -0.73 -3.96
C VAL A 237 12.79 -0.55 -3.23
N SER A 238 13.60 -1.62 -3.10
CA SER A 238 14.92 -1.57 -2.48
C SER A 238 15.88 -0.61 -3.20
N ASP A 239 15.84 -0.58 -4.53
CA ASP A 239 16.64 0.35 -5.35
C ASP A 239 16.20 1.80 -5.14
N ALA A 240 14.89 2.04 -5.09
CA ALA A 240 14.32 3.35 -4.83
C ALA A 240 14.69 3.90 -3.44
N LEU A 241 14.89 3.03 -2.45
CA LEU A 241 15.39 3.43 -1.13
C LEU A 241 16.88 3.82 -1.15
N GLN A 242 17.70 3.30 -2.06
CA GLN A 242 19.06 3.82 -2.23
C GLN A 242 19.04 5.25 -2.75
N LEU A 243 18.18 5.53 -3.73
CA LEU A 243 17.99 6.89 -4.23
C LEU A 243 17.47 7.84 -3.15
N LEU A 244 16.50 7.39 -2.33
CA LEU A 244 16.04 8.14 -1.16
C LEU A 244 17.21 8.53 -0.24
N LYS A 245 18.09 7.59 0.11
CA LYS A 245 19.26 7.84 0.97
C LYS A 245 20.20 8.87 0.37
N GLU A 246 20.46 8.79 -0.93
CA GLU A 246 21.31 9.75 -1.64
C GLU A 246 20.71 11.16 -1.64
N GLN A 247 19.40 11.27 -1.88
CA GLN A 247 18.70 12.56 -1.89
C GLN A 247 18.72 13.24 -0.52
N VAL A 248 18.38 12.53 0.56
CA VAL A 248 18.34 13.11 1.90
C VAL A 248 19.72 13.43 2.48
N ALA A 249 20.77 12.73 2.02
CA ALA A 249 22.15 13.06 2.35
C ALA A 249 22.55 14.46 1.84
N GLY A 250 21.92 14.96 0.78
CA GLY A 250 22.09 16.34 0.31
C GLY A 250 21.65 17.42 1.31
N ALA A 251 20.75 17.07 2.25
CA ALA A 251 20.36 17.92 3.37
C ALA A 251 21.18 17.67 4.65
N GLY A 252 22.12 16.72 4.59
CA GLY A 252 22.90 16.24 5.73
C GLY A 252 22.12 15.29 6.65
N ILE A 253 21.11 14.60 6.14
CA ILE A 253 20.37 13.55 6.87
C ILE A 253 20.95 12.19 6.45
N GLU A 254 21.30 11.35 7.41
CA GLU A 254 21.75 9.98 7.14
C GLU A 254 20.59 9.00 7.35
N ILE A 255 20.33 8.12 6.37
CA ILE A 255 19.40 6.99 6.53
C ILE A 255 20.15 5.67 6.36
N THR A 256 20.05 4.79 7.35
CA THR A 256 20.46 3.39 7.25
C THR A 256 19.25 2.48 7.08
N VAL A 257 19.38 1.39 6.34
CA VAL A 257 18.26 0.48 6.04
C VAL A 257 18.51 -0.87 6.70
N ARG A 258 17.46 -1.42 7.31
CA ARG A 258 17.45 -2.76 7.90
C ARG A 258 16.19 -3.50 7.45
N GLU A 259 16.36 -4.72 6.95
CA GLU A 259 15.24 -5.62 6.68
C GLU A 259 14.88 -6.38 7.96
N ASP A 260 13.60 -6.45 8.32
CA ASP A 260 13.10 -7.32 9.39
C ASP A 260 12.17 -8.41 8.86
N ILE A 261 12.75 -9.56 8.54
CA ILE A 261 12.07 -10.73 7.97
C ILE A 261 11.32 -11.54 9.06
N GLY A 262 11.31 -11.07 10.33
CA GLY A 262 10.74 -11.78 11.49
C GLY A 262 9.20 -11.82 11.61
N GLY A 263 8.47 -11.13 10.72
CA GLY A 263 7.10 -11.51 10.35
C GLY A 263 5.94 -11.22 11.32
N ALA A 264 6.09 -10.39 12.37
CA ALA A 264 4.97 -10.15 13.30
C ALA A 264 4.82 -8.71 13.80
N GLY A 265 5.33 -7.71 13.08
CA GLY A 265 5.24 -6.34 13.59
C GLY A 265 6.10 -6.09 14.84
N GLY A 266 6.98 -7.03 15.22
CA GLY A 266 7.67 -7.03 16.51
C GLY A 266 8.75 -5.94 16.65
N SER A 267 9.56 -5.72 15.62
CA SER A 267 10.54 -4.62 15.59
C SER A 267 9.85 -3.25 15.45
N TRP A 268 8.78 -3.19 14.67
CA TRP A 268 7.86 -2.05 14.52
C TRP A 268 7.11 -1.63 15.80
N ARG A 269 7.37 -2.31 16.92
CA ARG A 269 6.72 -2.08 18.22
C ARG A 269 7.71 -1.94 19.37
N ASP A 270 9.00 -2.19 19.13
CA ASP A 270 10.04 -2.03 20.14
C ASP A 270 10.53 -0.58 20.25
N GLY A 271 10.13 0.29 19.31
CA GLY A 271 10.46 1.71 19.26
C GLY A 271 11.93 2.02 19.03
N THR A 272 12.71 1.04 18.54
CA THR A 272 14.17 1.20 18.36
C THR A 272 14.55 1.91 17.08
N SER A 273 13.70 1.88 16.05
CA SER A 273 13.93 2.53 14.76
C SER A 273 13.14 3.82 14.63
N GLN A 274 13.68 4.74 13.83
CA GLN A 274 13.13 6.09 13.69
C GLN A 274 12.17 6.20 12.50
N LEU A 275 12.39 5.38 11.47
CA LEU A 275 11.60 5.36 10.26
C LEU A 275 11.15 3.94 9.93
N HIS A 276 9.97 3.84 9.35
CA HIS A 276 9.37 2.60 8.90
C HIS A 276 8.84 2.79 7.49
N LEU A 277 9.20 1.90 6.55
CA LEU A 277 8.57 1.88 5.25
C LEU A 277 7.26 1.11 5.38
N ASN A 278 6.14 1.77 5.09
CA ASN A 278 4.83 1.15 5.19
C ASN A 278 3.85 1.68 4.15
N ASN A 279 2.92 0.82 3.77
CA ASN A 279 1.73 1.11 2.98
C ASN A 279 0.52 0.39 3.63
N ALA A 280 -0.70 0.69 3.18
CA ALA A 280 -1.88 -0.03 3.64
C ALA A 280 -3.01 -0.02 2.61
N THR A 281 -3.51 -1.20 2.25
CA THR A 281 -4.57 -1.35 1.24
C THR A 281 -5.95 -1.21 1.85
N ARG A 282 -6.70 -0.17 1.48
CA ARG A 282 -8.06 0.14 1.96
C ARG A 282 -8.84 0.85 0.86
N ALA A 283 -10.02 0.34 0.49
CA ALA A 283 -10.86 0.98 -0.52
C ALA A 283 -11.45 2.33 -0.08
N ALA A 284 -11.62 2.52 1.23
CA ALA A 284 -12.28 3.69 1.80
C ALA A 284 -11.27 4.54 2.58
N GLY A 285 -11.16 5.81 2.21
CA GLY A 285 -10.22 6.75 2.84
C GLY A 285 -10.47 6.91 4.32
N GLU A 286 -11.73 6.82 4.77
CA GLU A 286 -12.03 6.97 6.18
C GLU A 286 -11.49 5.84 7.03
N LEU A 287 -11.61 4.61 6.55
CA LEU A 287 -11.03 3.45 7.20
C LEU A 287 -9.51 3.46 7.07
N ALA A 288 -8.99 3.91 5.93
CA ALA A 288 -7.56 4.09 5.71
C ALA A 288 -6.97 5.00 6.78
N LEU A 289 -7.41 6.25 6.92
CA LEU A 289 -6.87 7.16 7.93
C LEU A 289 -7.20 6.70 9.36
N TYR A 290 -8.44 6.30 9.65
CA TYR A 290 -8.80 5.88 11.01
C TYR A 290 -7.94 4.74 11.53
N SER A 291 -7.63 3.74 10.69
CA SER A 291 -6.77 2.61 11.07
C SER A 291 -5.31 2.98 11.34
N GLN A 292 -4.83 4.11 10.85
CA GLN A 292 -3.42 4.51 10.93
C GLN A 292 -3.15 5.49 12.08
N TYR A 293 -4.16 6.29 12.45
CA TYR A 293 -4.03 7.43 13.36
C TYR A 293 -4.84 7.28 14.65
N THR A 294 -5.46 6.11 14.89
CA THR A 294 -6.21 5.83 16.12
C THR A 294 -5.81 4.50 16.74
N ASN A 295 -5.88 4.42 18.08
CA ASN A 295 -5.59 3.20 18.86
C ASN A 295 -6.81 2.27 19.01
N ASP A 296 -7.95 2.61 18.40
CA ASP A 296 -9.20 1.82 18.48
C ASP A 296 -9.17 0.57 17.58
N ASN A 297 -8.06 0.33 16.87
CA ASN A 297 -7.95 -0.72 15.87
C ASN A 297 -7.16 -1.94 16.39
N PHE A 298 -7.70 -3.14 16.14
CA PHE A 298 -7.18 -4.41 16.70
C PHE A 298 -5.87 -4.89 16.02
N GLU A 299 -5.55 -4.38 14.82
CA GLU A 299 -4.41 -4.83 14.00
C GLU A 299 -3.25 -3.83 13.92
N SER A 300 -3.46 -2.57 14.30
CA SER A 300 -2.44 -1.54 14.29
C SER A 300 -2.38 -0.87 15.66
N ALA A 301 -1.36 -1.22 16.44
CA ALA A 301 -0.78 -0.18 17.29
C ALA A 301 -0.47 0.98 16.34
N SER A 302 -0.96 2.19 16.62
CA SER A 302 -0.83 3.35 15.72
C SER A 302 0.58 3.37 15.12
N LEU A 303 0.70 3.19 13.80
CA LEU A 303 2.01 3.03 13.15
C LEU A 303 2.85 4.31 13.28
N ILE A 304 2.21 5.43 13.62
CA ILE A 304 2.90 6.58 14.21
C ILE A 304 3.28 6.24 15.66
N GLU A 305 4.46 5.61 15.79
CA GLU A 305 5.12 5.33 17.06
C GLU A 305 5.31 6.66 17.82
N GLY A 306 4.40 6.93 18.75
CA GLY A 306 4.32 8.21 19.48
C GLY A 306 2.96 8.40 20.14
N VAL A 307 1.88 8.05 19.42
CA VAL A 307 0.51 8.08 19.96
C VAL A 307 0.29 6.94 20.95
N ASP A 308 0.98 5.82 20.78
CA ASP A 308 0.95 4.67 21.71
C ASP A 308 1.75 4.94 23.02
N PHE A 309 2.60 5.98 23.04
CA PHE A 309 3.41 6.36 24.22
C PHE A 309 2.77 7.47 25.07
N GLY A 310 1.48 7.73 24.90
CA GLY A 310 0.69 8.60 25.78
C GLY A 310 0.76 10.09 25.47
N ARG A 311 1.25 10.49 24.28
CA ARG A 311 1.12 11.86 23.76
C ARG A 311 0.02 11.94 22.71
N PRO A 312 -0.89 12.94 22.78
CA PRO A 312 -1.92 13.14 21.77
C PRO A 312 -1.31 13.36 20.37
N LEU A 313 -1.95 12.86 19.32
CA LEU A 313 -1.55 13.07 17.93
C LEU A 313 -1.42 14.57 17.60
N ASP A 314 -2.32 15.38 18.16
CA ASP A 314 -2.36 16.83 17.93
C ASP A 314 -1.14 17.57 18.46
N ASP A 315 -0.42 17.03 19.45
CA ASP A 315 0.84 17.61 19.97
C ASP A 315 1.94 17.71 18.90
N PHE A 316 1.81 16.94 17.82
CA PHE A 316 2.81 16.86 16.75
C PHE A 316 2.41 17.66 15.51
N THR A 317 1.24 18.30 15.52
CA THR A 317 0.73 19.11 14.41
C THR A 317 0.89 20.60 14.70
N GLU A 318 0.99 21.42 13.65
CA GLU A 318 1.01 22.88 13.79
C GLU A 318 -0.38 23.45 14.09
N SER A 319 -1.42 22.88 13.46
CA SER A 319 -2.80 23.38 13.57
C SER A 319 -3.63 22.72 14.68
N GLY A 320 -3.24 21.55 15.18
CA GLY A 320 -4.13 20.70 15.97
C GLY A 320 -5.30 20.14 15.15
N GLY A 321 -6.23 19.46 15.83
CA GLY A 321 -7.53 19.05 15.29
C GLY A 321 -7.52 17.79 14.43
N LEU A 322 -6.37 17.19 14.16
CA LEU A 322 -6.27 15.98 13.35
C LEU A 322 -6.99 14.80 14.00
N SER A 323 -6.88 14.65 15.33
CA SER A 323 -7.59 13.57 16.05
C SER A 323 -9.10 13.66 15.88
N ASP A 324 -9.66 14.88 15.94
CA ASP A 324 -11.09 15.14 15.78
C ASP A 324 -11.55 14.86 14.35
N LEU A 325 -10.78 15.30 13.35
CA LEU A 325 -11.07 15.03 11.94
C LEU A 325 -11.11 13.53 11.66
N VAL A 326 -10.06 12.80 12.03
CA VAL A 326 -9.94 11.34 11.82
C VAL A 326 -11.05 10.57 12.53
N THR A 327 -11.48 11.04 13.71
CA THR A 327 -12.55 10.40 14.49
C THR A 327 -13.94 10.73 13.95
N ALA A 328 -14.19 11.97 13.50
CA ALA A 328 -15.51 12.38 13.01
C ALA A 328 -15.86 11.65 11.70
N GLN A 329 -14.90 11.62 10.79
CA GLN A 329 -15.08 11.12 9.43
C GLN A 329 -15.43 9.62 9.34
N ILE A 330 -15.02 8.79 10.30
CA ILE A 330 -15.39 7.35 10.34
C ILE A 330 -16.88 7.10 10.60
N THR A 331 -17.62 8.10 11.09
CA THR A 331 -19.06 8.00 11.39
C THR A 331 -19.92 9.01 10.64
N GLU A 332 -19.34 9.83 9.76
CA GLU A 332 -20.05 10.86 9.01
C GLU A 332 -20.83 10.22 7.84
N PRO A 333 -22.18 10.19 7.86
CA PRO A 333 -22.96 9.58 6.79
C PRO A 333 -22.98 10.40 5.49
N ASP A 334 -22.84 11.73 5.57
CA ASP A 334 -22.86 12.59 4.39
C ASP A 334 -21.53 12.49 3.64
N GLU A 335 -21.58 12.09 2.36
CA GLU A 335 -20.37 11.86 1.56
C GLU A 335 -19.57 13.14 1.31
N GLU A 336 -20.24 14.28 1.15
CA GLU A 336 -19.59 15.56 0.85
C GLU A 336 -18.92 16.12 2.10
N VAL A 337 -19.59 16.03 3.26
CA VAL A 337 -19.00 16.40 4.55
C VAL A 337 -17.83 15.48 4.89
N ARG A 338 -17.97 14.15 4.69
CA ARG A 338 -16.89 13.20 4.94
C ARG A 338 -15.68 13.45 4.03
N ALA A 339 -15.89 13.78 2.76
CA ALA A 339 -14.81 14.14 1.84
C ALA A 339 -14.06 15.40 2.29
N GLN A 340 -14.75 16.41 2.82
CA GLN A 340 -14.11 17.62 3.37
C GLN A 340 -13.25 17.31 4.59
N LEU A 341 -13.76 16.51 5.54
CA LEU A 341 -13.00 16.08 6.72
C LEU A 341 -11.75 15.29 6.31
N LEU A 342 -11.88 14.41 5.32
CA LEU A 342 -10.77 13.63 4.76
C LEU A 342 -9.73 14.51 4.08
N ALA A 343 -10.15 15.52 3.32
CA ALA A 343 -9.25 16.45 2.66
C ALA A 343 -8.43 17.27 3.67
N GLU A 344 -9.07 17.80 4.70
CA GLU A 344 -8.40 18.55 5.77
C GLU A 344 -7.43 17.67 6.57
N ALA A 345 -7.80 16.41 6.83
CA ALA A 345 -6.90 15.45 7.49
C ALA A 345 -5.67 15.15 6.63
N GLN A 346 -5.84 14.88 5.33
CA GLN A 346 -4.73 14.64 4.39
C GLN A 346 -3.76 15.83 4.34
N GLU A 347 -4.30 17.04 4.25
CA GLU A 347 -3.55 18.29 4.26
C GLU A 347 -2.66 18.40 5.51
N ILE A 348 -3.23 18.24 6.71
CA ILE A 348 -2.47 18.34 7.97
C ILE A 348 -1.37 17.28 8.03
N ILE A 349 -1.70 16.02 7.71
CA ILE A 349 -0.74 14.91 7.77
C ILE A 349 0.46 15.19 6.85
N VAL A 350 0.21 15.64 5.63
CA VAL A 350 1.25 15.90 4.63
C VAL A 350 2.04 17.17 4.95
N ARG A 351 1.36 18.29 5.20
CA ARG A 351 1.98 19.58 5.52
C ARG A 351 2.89 19.50 6.75
N ASP A 352 2.47 18.76 7.77
CA ASP A 352 3.22 18.61 9.03
C ASP A 352 4.14 17.39 9.04
N ALA A 353 4.21 16.69 7.89
CA ALA A 353 5.06 15.54 7.63
C ALA A 353 4.95 14.48 8.73
N LEU A 354 3.73 14.19 9.21
CA LEU A 354 3.47 13.10 10.16
C LEU A 354 3.67 11.72 9.51
N ARG A 355 3.45 11.68 8.20
CA ARG A 355 3.77 10.58 7.30
C ARG A 355 4.24 11.21 6.00
N ILE A 356 5.27 10.63 5.39
CA ILE A 356 5.88 11.17 4.17
C ILE A 356 5.62 10.19 3.02
N PRO A 357 4.61 10.44 2.17
CA PRO A 357 4.36 9.64 0.96
C PRO A 357 5.57 9.66 0.02
N LEU A 358 5.86 8.51 -0.59
CA LEU A 358 6.93 8.34 -1.57
C LEU A 358 6.35 8.02 -2.95
N PHE A 359 5.65 6.88 -3.06
CA PHE A 359 5.06 6.40 -4.31
C PHE A 359 3.83 5.52 -4.05
N ASP A 360 2.91 5.48 -5.00
CA ASP A 360 1.69 4.69 -4.87
C ASP A 360 2.01 3.19 -4.88
N ASN A 361 1.33 2.41 -4.03
CA ASN A 361 1.57 0.97 -3.95
C ASN A 361 1.07 0.26 -5.21
N ILE A 362 2.01 -0.32 -5.96
CA ILE A 362 1.76 -1.06 -7.20
C ILE A 362 2.17 -2.54 -7.06
N ASN A 363 2.99 -2.87 -6.06
CA ASN A 363 3.94 -3.97 -6.21
C ASN A 363 3.88 -5.06 -5.14
N SER A 364 3.15 -4.92 -4.03
CA SER A 364 3.30 -5.91 -2.97
C SER A 364 2.54 -7.23 -3.24
N GLU A 365 1.30 -7.20 -3.75
CA GLU A 365 0.47 -8.42 -3.80
C GLU A 365 -0.54 -8.46 -4.97
N SER A 366 -0.84 -7.33 -5.60
CA SER A 366 -1.82 -7.23 -6.69
C SER A 366 -1.76 -5.86 -7.37
N GLY A 367 -1.84 -5.83 -8.71
CA GLY A 367 -2.03 -4.59 -9.47
C GLY A 367 -1.26 -4.49 -10.78
N PHE A 368 -0.21 -5.28 -10.97
CA PHE A 368 0.55 -5.36 -12.21
C PHE A 368 0.57 -6.79 -12.79
N PHE A 369 -0.08 -6.97 -13.92
CA PHE A 369 -0.10 -8.25 -14.64
C PHE A 369 0.13 -8.03 -16.14
N ALA A 370 0.92 -8.90 -16.74
CA ALA A 370 0.97 -9.07 -18.18
C ALA A 370 0.27 -10.37 -18.57
N SER A 371 -0.36 -10.39 -19.75
CA SER A 371 -1.07 -11.55 -20.27
C SER A 371 -0.68 -11.88 -21.69
N ALA A 372 -0.80 -13.15 -22.05
CA ALA A 372 -0.71 -13.55 -23.45
C ALA A 372 -1.77 -12.82 -24.29
N PRO A 373 -1.53 -12.56 -25.59
CA PRO A 373 -2.46 -11.83 -26.46
C PRO A 373 -3.81 -12.53 -26.64
N THR A 374 -3.86 -13.84 -26.37
CA THR A 374 -5.06 -14.67 -26.46
C THR A 374 -5.95 -14.59 -25.23
N VAL A 375 -5.52 -13.87 -24.17
CA VAL A 375 -6.27 -13.72 -22.92
C VAL A 375 -6.98 -12.37 -22.92
N HIS A 376 -8.28 -12.40 -22.65
CA HIS A 376 -9.17 -11.24 -22.69
C HIS A 376 -9.96 -11.11 -21.39
N GLY A 377 -10.67 -9.98 -21.23
CA GLY A 377 -11.48 -9.73 -20.01
C GLY A 377 -10.66 -9.36 -18.78
N LEU A 378 -9.38 -9.02 -18.98
CA LEU A 378 -8.45 -8.56 -17.96
C LEU A 378 -8.93 -7.29 -17.29
N ARG A 379 -9.25 -7.38 -16.00
CA ARG A 379 -9.62 -6.24 -15.16
C ARG A 379 -9.22 -6.48 -13.71
N SER A 380 -9.13 -5.38 -12.97
CA SER A 380 -8.84 -5.40 -11.54
C SER A 380 -10.03 -4.95 -10.69
N SER A 381 -10.08 -5.41 -9.44
CA SER A 381 -11.01 -4.97 -8.40
C SER A 381 -10.66 -3.56 -7.94
N THR A 382 -11.49 -2.96 -7.07
CA THR A 382 -11.16 -1.69 -6.42
C THR A 382 -9.93 -1.77 -5.51
N LEU A 383 -9.50 -2.97 -5.13
CA LEU A 383 -8.27 -3.24 -4.37
C LEU A 383 -7.08 -3.65 -5.27
N SER A 384 -7.24 -3.53 -6.59
CA SER A 384 -6.24 -3.91 -7.61
C SER A 384 -6.01 -5.42 -7.78
N GLU A 385 -6.91 -6.25 -7.26
CA GLU A 385 -6.85 -7.71 -7.41
C GLU A 385 -7.37 -8.13 -8.79
N LEU A 386 -6.75 -9.14 -9.39
CA LEU A 386 -7.20 -9.67 -10.69
C LEU A 386 -8.58 -10.32 -10.56
N VAL A 387 -9.53 -9.94 -11.42
CA VAL A 387 -10.87 -10.54 -11.42
C VAL A 387 -10.95 -11.66 -12.44
N LEU A 388 -10.83 -12.91 -11.96
CA LEU A 388 -10.80 -14.11 -12.79
C LEU A 388 -12.14 -14.44 -13.49
N HIS A 389 -13.26 -13.97 -12.94
CA HIS A 389 -14.60 -14.36 -13.40
C HIS A 389 -14.83 -14.02 -14.88
N ASP A 390 -14.40 -12.83 -15.30
CA ASP A 390 -14.65 -12.28 -16.63
C ASP A 390 -13.56 -12.63 -17.65
N ILE A 391 -12.52 -13.35 -17.23
CA ILE A 391 -11.42 -13.73 -18.12
C ILE A 391 -11.91 -14.82 -19.08
N TRP A 392 -11.58 -14.65 -20.35
CA TRP A 392 -11.80 -15.65 -21.39
C TRP A 392 -10.59 -15.74 -22.33
N LYS A 393 -10.49 -16.82 -23.07
CA LYS A 393 -9.41 -17.07 -24.05
C LYS A 393 -9.99 -17.25 -25.43
N ASP A 394 -9.25 -16.85 -26.46
CA ASP A 394 -9.58 -17.21 -27.84
C ASP A 394 -9.83 -18.72 -27.95
N GLU A 395 -10.86 -19.12 -28.68
CA GLU A 395 -11.06 -20.54 -29.01
C GLU A 395 -9.90 -21.00 -29.90
N GLY A 396 -9.13 -21.98 -29.42
CA GLY A 396 -8.06 -22.64 -30.18
C GLY A 396 -8.56 -23.61 -31.23
#